data_AF-A0A527ZEC4-F1
#
_entry.id   AF-A0A527ZEC4-F1
#
_cell.length_a   1.000
_cell.length_b   1.000
_cell.length_c   1.000
_cell.angle_alpha   90.00
_cell.angle_beta   90.00
_cell.angle_gamma   90.00
#
_symmetry.space_group_name_H-M   'P 1'
#
loop_
_entity.id
_entity.type
_entity.pdbx_description
1 polymer ?
#
loop_
_entity_poly.entity_id
_entity_poly.type
_entity_poly.pdbx_seq_one_letter_code
_entity_poly.pdbx_strand_id
1 'polypeptide(L)'
;AALPSLMEKMEKAGATRSVVGLVIPTGYSFNLDGTNIYMTLAALFIAQATNTDLSIGDQILLLLIAMLSSKGAAGVTGAGFITLAATLSVVPSVPVAGMALI
;
A
#
# COMPACT_ATOMS: atom_id res chain seq x y z
N ALA A 1 14.20 7.71 -5.82
CA ALA A 1 15.58 7.43 -6.29
C ALA A 1 15.68 6.26 -7.29
N ALA A 2 14.75 5.29 -7.31
CA ALA A 2 14.85 4.12 -8.18
C ALA A 2 14.32 4.31 -9.62
N LEU A 3 13.50 5.34 -9.88
CA LEU A 3 12.78 5.49 -11.14
C LEU A 3 13.69 5.67 -12.38
N PRO A 4 14.70 6.56 -12.39
CA PRO A 4 15.53 6.76 -13.58
C PRO A 4 16.33 5.51 -13.97
N SER A 5 16.89 4.81 -12.98
CA SER A 5 17.68 3.59 -13.23
C SER A 5 16.82 2.42 -13.70
N LEU A 6 15.55 2.34 -13.27
CA LEU A 6 14.61 1.35 -13.77
C LEU A 6 14.24 1.60 -15.23
N MET A 7 13.99 2.87 -15.60
CA MET A 7 13.67 3.24 -16.99
C MET A 7 14.83 2.87 -17.95
N GLU A 8 16.07 3.20 -17.58
CA GLU A 8 17.25 2.87 -18.39
C GLU A 8 17.42 1.35 -18.56
N LYS A 9 17.22 0.56 -17.50
CA LYS A 9 17.32 -0.90 -17.55
C LYS A 9 16.26 -1.52 -18.45
N MET A 10 15.03 -0.99 -18.43
CA MET A 10 13.94 -1.51 -19.26
C MET A 10 14.14 -1.19 -20.75
N GLU A 11 14.68 -0.01 -21.08
CA GLU A 11 15.07 0.29 -22.47
C GLU A 11 16.20 -0.64 -22.95
N LYS A 12 17.22 -0.88 -22.11
CA LYS A 12 18.31 -1.83 -22.40
C LYS A 12 17.82 -3.28 -22.55
N ALA A 13 16.73 -3.64 -21.88
CA ALA A 13 16.09 -4.94 -22.01
C ALA A 13 15.24 -5.09 -23.29
N GLY A 14 15.11 -4.03 -24.10
CA GLY A 14 14.41 -4.03 -25.39
C GLY A 14 13.02 -3.42 -25.38
N ALA A 15 12.56 -2.85 -24.25
CA ALA A 15 11.28 -2.13 -24.23
C ALA A 15 11.40 -0.80 -24.99
N THR A 16 10.37 -0.44 -25.76
CA THR A 16 10.38 0.82 -26.52
C THR A 16 10.31 2.02 -25.59
N ARG A 17 11.02 3.10 -25.94
CA ARG A 17 11.08 4.34 -25.15
C ARG A 17 9.69 4.92 -24.86
N SER A 18 8.73 4.79 -25.78
CA SER A 18 7.35 5.23 -25.57
C SER A 18 6.63 4.42 -24.49
N VAL A 19 6.83 3.10 -24.44
CA VAL A 19 6.25 2.23 -23.40
C VAL A 19 6.90 2.51 -22.05
N VAL A 20 8.24 2.58 -21.99
CA VAL A 20 8.97 2.89 -20.76
C VAL A 20 8.58 4.25 -20.20
N GLY A 21 8.49 5.28 -21.05
CA GLY A 21 8.17 6.65 -20.67
C GLY A 21 6.78 6.84 -20.06
N LEU A 22 5.82 5.95 -20.35
CA LEU A 22 4.48 5.99 -19.79
C LEU A 22 4.29 4.98 -18.66
N VAL A 23 4.58 3.70 -18.92
CA VAL A 23 4.22 2.60 -18.02
C VAL A 23 5.02 2.63 -16.73
N ILE A 24 6.33 2.92 -16.80
CA ILE A 24 7.20 2.88 -15.61
C ILE A 24 6.88 4.02 -14.64
N PRO A 25 6.76 5.30 -15.06
CA PRO A 25 6.34 6.38 -14.16
C PRO A 25 4.93 6.20 -13.61
N THR A 26 3.96 5.81 -14.45
CA THR A 26 2.59 5.56 -13.98
C THR A 26 2.55 4.40 -13.00
N GLY A 27 3.24 3.29 -13.27
CA GLY A 27 3.33 2.14 -12.37
C GLY A 27 4.01 2.48 -11.05
N TYR A 28 5.05 3.32 -11.05
CA TYR A 28 5.72 3.75 -9.82
C TYR A 28 4.77 4.48 -8.85
N SER A 29 3.78 5.20 -9.37
CA SER A 29 2.78 5.90 -8.57
C SER A 29 1.54 5.04 -8.28
N PHE A 30 1.03 4.30 -9.26
CA PHE A 30 -0.26 3.62 -9.11
C PHE A 30 -0.15 2.15 -8.71
N ASN A 31 1.04 1.53 -8.83
CA ASN A 31 1.27 0.13 -8.50
C ASN A 31 1.99 -0.03 -7.14
N LEU A 32 1.37 0.50 -6.09
CA LEU A 32 1.88 0.46 -4.71
C LEU A 32 1.53 -0.87 -4.00
N ASP A 33 1.74 -2.00 -4.68
CA ASP A 33 1.38 -3.33 -4.17
C ASP A 33 2.14 -3.68 -2.89
N GLY A 34 3.44 -3.36 -2.84
CA GLY A 34 4.25 -3.58 -1.64
C GLY A 34 3.71 -2.81 -0.43
N THR A 35 3.27 -1.57 -0.64
CA THR A 35 2.62 -0.74 0.39
C THR A 35 1.30 -1.37 0.84
N ASN A 36 0.51 -1.89 -0.10
CA ASN A 36 -0.77 -2.53 0.19
C ASN A 36 -0.61 -3.84 0.99
N ILE A 37 0.37 -4.67 0.62
CA ILE A 37 0.73 -5.88 1.36
C ILE A 37 1.19 -5.51 2.78
N TYR A 38 2.04 -4.50 2.91
CA TYR A 38 2.47 -4.02 4.22
C TYR A 38 1.29 -3.56 5.09
N MET A 39 0.36 -2.76 4.54
CA MET A 39 -0.79 -2.25 5.28
C MET A 39 -1.74 -3.34 5.76
N THR A 40 -2.03 -4.31 4.90
CA THR A 40 -2.90 -5.43 5.25
C THR A 40 -2.28 -6.33 6.31
N LEU A 41 -0.97 -6.61 6.20
CA LEU A 41 -0.24 -7.34 7.24
C LEU A 41 -0.13 -6.56 8.55
N ALA A 42 0.09 -5.25 8.49
CA ALA A 42 0.12 -4.36 9.66
C ALA A 42 -1.23 -4.37 10.40
N ALA A 43 -2.35 -4.29 9.67
CA ALA A 43 -3.68 -4.36 10.26
C ALA A 43 -3.95 -5.71 10.94
N LEU A 44 -3.57 -6.82 10.30
CA LEU A 44 -3.69 -8.16 10.88
C LEU A 44 -2.79 -8.33 12.12
N PHE A 45 -1.56 -7.81 12.06
CA PHE A 45 -0.64 -7.81 13.20
C PHE A 45 -1.22 -7.05 14.39
N ILE A 46 -1.75 -5.85 14.18
CA ILE A 46 -2.38 -5.05 15.25
C ILE A 46 -3.56 -5.81 15.85
N ALA A 47 -4.44 -6.38 15.02
CA ALA A 47 -5.58 -7.14 15.50
C ALA A 47 -5.14 -8.32 16.37
N GLN A 48 -4.15 -9.09 15.93
CA GLN A 48 -3.60 -10.21 16.70
C GLN A 48 -2.91 -9.75 17.99
N ALA A 49 -2.10 -8.68 17.94
CA ALA A 49 -1.40 -8.13 19.10
C ALA A 49 -2.37 -7.58 20.16
N THR A 50 -3.56 -7.15 19.75
CA THR A 50 -4.60 -6.58 20.63
C THR A 50 -5.71 -7.58 20.98
N ASN A 51 -5.58 -8.84 20.56
CA ASN A 51 -6.62 -9.88 20.69
C ASN A 51 -7.98 -9.45 20.11
N THR A 52 -7.96 -8.63 19.06
CA THR A 52 -9.15 -8.31 18.28
C THR A 52 -9.40 -9.42 17.27
N ASP A 53 -10.53 -10.12 17.43
CA ASP A 53 -11.01 -11.05 16.42
C ASP A 53 -11.50 -10.29 15.17
N LEU A 54 -10.97 -10.67 14.01
CA LEU A 54 -11.39 -10.16 12.71
C LEU A 54 -12.16 -11.24 11.96
N SER A 55 -13.43 -10.97 11.66
CA SER A 55 -14.20 -11.85 10.79
C SER A 55 -13.62 -11.87 9.37
N ILE A 56 -13.96 -12.90 8.59
CA ILE A 56 -13.59 -12.95 7.16
C ILE A 56 -14.13 -11.70 6.41
N GLY A 57 -15.30 -11.19 6.81
CA GLY A 57 -15.87 -9.97 6.24
C GLY A 57 -14.99 -8.74 6.51
N ASP A 58 -14.47 -8.59 7.73
CA ASP A 58 -13.58 -7.49 8.10
C ASP A 58 -12.25 -7.57 7.34
N GLN A 59 -11.71 -8.78 7.17
CA GLN A 59 -10.48 -8.99 6.40
C GLN A 59 -10.65 -8.63 4.92
N ILE A 60 -11.78 -8.99 4.31
CA ILE A 60 -12.12 -8.61 2.94
C ILE A 60 -12.30 -7.09 2.84
N LEU A 61 -12.99 -6.47 3.79
CA LEU A 61 -13.19 -5.02 3.82
C LEU A 61 -11.86 -4.27 3.94
N LEU A 62 -10.98 -4.69 4.86
CA LEU A 62 -9.62 -4.15 5.01
C LEU A 62 -8.83 -4.25 3.70
N LEU A 63 -8.86 -5.42 3.05
CA LEU A 63 -8.18 -5.63 1.77
C LEU A 63 -8.69 -4.66 0.69
N LEU A 64 -10.02 -4.52 0.55
CA LEU A 64 -10.64 -3.64 -0.44
C LEU A 64 -10.26 -2.17 -0.23
N ILE A 65 -10.30 -1.72 1.02
CA ILE A 65 -9.98 -0.33 1.38
C ILE A 65 -8.49 -0.06 1.19
N ALA A 66 -7.62 -0.98 1.61
CA ALA A 66 -6.18 -0.86 1.41
C ALA A 66 -5.84 -0.80 -0.09
N MET A 67 -6.48 -1.65 -0.92
CA MET A 67 -6.32 -1.61 -2.38
C MET A 67 -6.77 -0.28 -2.98
N LEU A 68 -7.89 0.27 -2.52
CA LEU A 68 -8.39 1.56 -3.02
C LEU A 68 -7.49 2.73 -2.59
N SER A 69 -7.10 2.76 -1.31
CA SER A 69 -6.32 3.86 -0.74
C SER A 69 -4.87 3.86 -1.20
N SER A 70 -4.28 2.70 -1.46
CA SER A 70 -2.89 2.58 -1.95
C SER A 70 -2.66 3.33 -3.27
N LYS A 71 -3.67 3.48 -4.12
CA LYS A 71 -3.57 4.21 -5.41
C LYS A 71 -3.54 5.73 -5.26
N GLY A 72 -3.90 6.25 -4.08
CA GLY A 72 -3.88 7.68 -3.76
C GLY A 72 -2.64 8.12 -2.96
N ALA A 73 -1.81 7.18 -2.50
CA ALA A 73 -0.70 7.46 -1.60
C ALA A 73 0.61 7.90 -2.30
N ALA A 74 0.66 7.87 -3.64
CA ALA A 74 1.88 8.17 -4.35
C ALA A 74 2.26 9.65 -4.33
N GLY A 75 3.50 9.91 -3.91
CA GLY A 75 4.14 11.22 -4.03
C GLY A 75 4.25 12.03 -2.74
N VAL A 76 3.63 11.59 -1.64
CA VAL A 76 3.70 12.29 -0.34
C VAL A 76 4.45 11.45 0.69
N THR A 77 5.50 12.01 1.26
CA THR A 77 6.24 11.38 2.37
C THR A 77 5.28 11.12 3.55
N GLY A 78 5.29 9.91 4.10
CA GLY A 78 4.40 9.54 5.21
C GLY A 78 2.98 9.13 4.81
N ALA A 79 2.64 9.13 3.51
CA ALA A 79 1.32 8.69 3.04
C ALA A 79 0.98 7.25 3.47
N GLY A 80 1.97 6.38 3.64
CA GLY A 80 1.77 5.02 4.15
C GLY A 80 1.13 4.97 5.55
N PHE A 81 1.52 5.88 6.45
CA PHE A 81 0.97 5.93 7.80
C PHE A 81 -0.47 6.48 7.80
N ILE A 82 -0.72 7.51 6.98
CA ILE A 82 -2.06 8.10 6.80
C ILE A 82 -3.03 7.08 6.21
N THR A 83 -2.60 6.36 5.18
CA THR A 83 -3.43 5.31 4.55
C THR A 83 -3.70 4.15 5.51
N LEU A 84 -2.73 3.74 6.34
CA LEU A 84 -2.97 2.72 7.36
C LEU A 84 -3.99 3.20 8.40
N ALA A 85 -3.84 4.42 8.93
CA ALA A 85 -4.79 5.01 9.86
C ALA A 85 -6.22 5.11 9.27
N ALA A 86 -6.32 5.53 8.01
CA ALA A 86 -7.59 5.61 7.29
C ALA A 86 -8.21 4.22 7.12
N THR A 87 -7.41 3.20 6.81
CA THR A 87 -7.88 1.81 6.63
C THR A 87 -8.38 1.21 7.94
N LEU A 88 -7.66 1.42 9.04
CA LEU A 88 -8.06 0.95 10.37
C LEU A 88 -9.31 1.67 10.89
N SER A 89 -9.51 2.95 10.54
CA SER A 89 -10.69 3.71 10.96
C SER A 89 -12.01 3.15 10.41
N VAL A 90 -11.96 2.34 9.34
CA VAL A 90 -13.16 1.75 8.71
C VAL A 90 -13.54 0.41 9.33
N VAL A 91 -12.66 -0.18 10.14
CA VAL A 91 -12.93 -1.39 10.93
C VAL A 91 -12.83 -1.01 12.41
N PRO A 92 -13.97 -0.64 13.05
CA PRO A 92 -13.98 -0.05 14.40
C PRO A 92 -13.38 -0.96 15.49
N SER A 93 -13.32 -2.26 15.24
CA SER A 93 -12.79 -3.27 16.16
C SER A 93 -11.27 -3.23 16.28
N VAL A 94 -10.54 -2.69 15.30
CA VAL A 94 -9.07 -2.60 15.36
C VAL A 94 -8.65 -1.25 15.94
N PRO A 95 -7.95 -1.22 17.08
CA PRO A 95 -7.58 0.03 17.72
C PRO A 95 -6.49 0.76 16.94
N VAL A 96 -6.77 1.99 16.50
CA VAL A 96 -5.81 2.86 15.80
C VAL A 96 -4.56 3.13 16.66
N ALA A 97 -4.70 3.15 17.99
CA ALA A 97 -3.57 3.27 18.91
C ALA A 97 -2.54 2.12 18.76
N GLY A 98 -2.97 0.95 18.26
CA GLY A 98 -2.07 -0.17 17.94
C GLY A 98 -1.06 0.14 16.84
N MET A 99 -1.25 1.22 16.06
CA MET A 99 -0.24 1.71 15.13
C MET A 99 1.08 2.08 15.80
N ALA A 100 1.09 2.39 17.11
CA ALA A 100 2.31 2.66 17.85
C ALA A 100 3.22 1.42 18.02
N LEU A 101 2.72 0.22 17.70
CA LEU A 101 3.49 -1.03 17.75
C LEU A 101 4.33 -1.27 16.47
N ILE A 102 4.26 -0.39 15.47
CA ILE A 102 4.89 -0.53 14.15
C ILE A 102 5.70 0.73 13.82
#